data_AF-A0A376VMS6-F1
#
_entry.id   AF-A0A376VMS6-F1
#
_cell.length_a   1.000
_cell.length_b   1.000
_cell.length_c   1.000
_cell.angle_alpha   90.00
_cell.angle_beta   90.00
_cell.angle_gamma   90.00
#
_symmetry.space_group_name_H-M   'P 1'
#
loop_
_entity.id
_entity.type
_entity.pdbx_description
1 polymer ?
#
loop_
_entity_poly.entity_id
_entity_poly.type
_entity_poly.pdbx_seq_one_letter_code
_entity_poly.pdbx_strand_id
1 'polypeptide(L)'
;MKIRSQVGMVLNLDKCIGCHTCSVTCKNVWTSREGVEYAWFNNVETKPGQGFPTDWENQEKYKGGWIRKINGKLQPRMGNRAMLLVKSSLTRICRGSTIITSRSILTIRTCIPRRKAAKSQPIARPRSLIPGNGWRKSKKAELGR
;
A
#
# COMPACT_ATOMS: atom_id res chain seq x y z
N MET A 1 15.51 -35.14 10.23
CA MET A 1 14.24 -34.80 9.56
C MET A 1 13.29 -34.20 10.60
N LYS A 2 12.71 -33.02 10.36
CA LYS A 2 11.80 -32.35 11.30
C LYS A 2 10.46 -32.11 10.61
N ILE A 3 9.47 -32.98 10.86
CA ILE A 3 8.14 -32.88 10.24
C ILE A 3 7.40 -31.67 10.82
N ARG A 4 6.82 -30.86 9.94
CA ARG A 4 5.99 -29.69 10.27
C ARG A 4 4.80 -29.63 9.32
N SER A 5 3.71 -29.01 9.73
CA SER A 5 2.53 -28.76 8.89
C SER A 5 2.32 -27.25 8.69
N GLN A 6 1.82 -26.86 7.52
CA GLN A 6 1.45 -25.50 7.16
C GLN A 6 0.23 -25.54 6.23
N VAL A 7 -0.73 -24.66 6.48
CA VAL A 7 -1.88 -24.48 5.57
C VAL A 7 -1.44 -23.64 4.38
N GLY A 8 -1.49 -24.21 3.18
CA GLY A 8 -1.23 -23.52 1.91
C GLY A 8 -2.50 -22.89 1.31
N MET A 9 -2.31 -21.98 0.36
CA MET A 9 -3.41 -21.35 -0.39
C MET A 9 -3.09 -21.39 -1.89
N VAL A 10 -4.11 -21.67 -2.71
CA VAL A 10 -4.00 -21.65 -4.17
C VAL A 10 -5.04 -20.68 -4.72
N LEU A 11 -4.61 -19.80 -5.63
CA LEU A 11 -5.48 -18.87 -6.34
C LEU A 11 -5.49 -19.26 -7.82
N ASN A 12 -6.65 -19.68 -8.33
CA ASN A 12 -6.83 -19.95 -9.76
C ASN A 12 -7.07 -18.64 -10.50
N LEU A 13 -6.08 -18.22 -11.31
CA LEU A 13 -6.12 -16.95 -12.04
C LEU A 13 -7.13 -16.96 -13.19
N ASP A 14 -7.48 -18.12 -13.75
CA ASP A 14 -8.47 -18.23 -14.83
C ASP A 14 -9.89 -17.93 -14.34
N LYS A 15 -10.15 -18.15 -13.05
CA LYS A 15 -11.43 -17.84 -12.40
C LYS A 15 -11.44 -16.48 -11.69
N CYS A 16 -10.32 -15.76 -11.70
CA CYS A 16 -10.24 -14.46 -11.07
C CYS A 16 -10.86 -13.38 -11.96
N ILE A 17 -11.95 -12.77 -11.50
CA ILE A 17 -12.67 -11.71 -12.23
C ILE A 17 -12.29 -10.29 -11.80
N GLY A 18 -11.33 -10.13 -10.89
CA GLY A 18 -10.89 -8.81 -10.44
C GLY A 18 -11.93 -7.99 -9.67
N CYS A 19 -12.90 -8.62 -9.00
CA CYS A 19 -14.01 -7.93 -8.34
C CYS A 19 -13.67 -7.21 -7.02
N HIS A 20 -12.45 -7.38 -6.49
CA HIS A 20 -11.99 -6.80 -5.22
C HIS A 20 -12.77 -7.19 -3.94
N THR A 21 -13.67 -8.16 -3.98
CA THR A 21 -14.43 -8.62 -2.80
C THR A 21 -13.51 -9.12 -1.67
N CYS A 22 -12.44 -9.84 -2.02
CA CYS A 22 -11.43 -10.32 -1.07
C CYS A 22 -10.67 -9.17 -0.37
N SER A 23 -10.47 -8.05 -1.05
CA SER A 23 -9.85 -6.85 -0.50
C SER A 23 -10.76 -6.13 0.48
N VAL A 24 -12.04 -5.95 0.12
CA VAL A 24 -13.02 -5.21 0.94
C VAL A 24 -13.33 -5.95 2.24
N THR A 25 -13.54 -7.27 2.16
CA THR A 25 -13.79 -8.10 3.35
C THR A 25 -12.61 -8.06 4.32
N CYS A 26 -11.38 -8.21 3.81
CA CYS A 26 -10.16 -8.08 4.62
C CYS A 26 -10.02 -6.69 5.25
N LYS A 27 -10.31 -5.63 4.47
CA LYS A 27 -10.25 -4.25 4.93
C LYS A 27 -11.18 -4.00 6.11
N ASN A 28 -12.44 -4.37 5.94
CA ASN A 28 -13.49 -4.12 6.91
C ASN A 28 -13.18 -4.79 8.26
N VAL A 29 -12.68 -6.02 8.23
CA VAL A 29 -12.38 -6.79 9.45
C VAL A 29 -11.08 -6.32 10.11
N TRP A 30 -10.02 -6.07 9.34
CA TRP A 30 -8.66 -5.95 9.93
C TRP A 30 -8.07 -4.55 9.91
N THR A 31 -8.29 -3.77 8.85
CA THR A 31 -7.54 -2.53 8.60
C THR A 31 -8.44 -1.28 8.48
N SER A 32 -9.58 -1.26 9.18
CA SER A 32 -10.48 -0.11 9.26
C SER A 32 -10.06 0.96 10.29
N ARG A 33 -8.99 0.72 11.06
CA ARG A 33 -8.50 1.61 12.12
C ARG A 33 -7.63 2.74 11.56
N GLU A 34 -7.62 3.89 12.25
CA GLU A 34 -6.72 5.00 11.97
C GLU A 34 -5.25 4.58 12.14
N GLY A 35 -4.37 5.06 11.25
CA GLY A 35 -2.98 4.67 11.08
C GLY A 35 -2.75 3.52 10.08
N VAL A 36 -3.78 2.74 9.73
CA VAL A 36 -3.70 1.62 8.77
C VAL A 36 -4.79 1.67 7.70
N GLU A 37 -5.47 2.81 7.57
CA GLU A 37 -6.50 3.05 6.57
C GLU A 37 -5.97 2.92 5.12
N TYR A 38 -4.66 3.10 4.89
CA TYR A 38 -4.04 2.94 3.57
C TYR A 38 -3.62 1.50 3.29
N ALA A 39 -3.56 0.66 4.32
CA ALA A 39 -3.07 -0.70 4.24
C ALA A 39 -4.17 -1.63 3.73
N TRP A 40 -3.85 -2.32 2.64
CA TRP A 40 -4.66 -3.38 2.04
C TRP A 40 -3.85 -4.67 2.14
N PHE A 41 -4.11 -5.48 3.17
CA PHE A 41 -3.38 -6.75 3.36
C PHE A 41 -3.65 -7.74 2.22
N ASN A 42 -4.89 -7.74 1.72
CA ASN A 42 -5.25 -8.46 0.50
C ASN A 42 -5.57 -7.43 -0.59
N ASN A 43 -4.73 -7.34 -1.62
CA ASN A 43 -4.91 -6.44 -2.76
C ASN A 43 -4.99 -7.21 -4.08
N VAL A 44 -5.79 -6.70 -5.00
CA VAL A 44 -5.89 -7.20 -6.37
C VAL A 44 -5.27 -6.17 -7.30
N GLU A 45 -4.48 -6.63 -8.27
CA GLU A 45 -3.75 -5.80 -9.22
C GLU A 45 -4.04 -6.26 -10.65
N THR A 46 -4.28 -5.32 -11.55
CA THR A 46 -4.41 -5.59 -12.99
C THR A 46 -3.02 -5.61 -13.62
N LYS A 47 -2.73 -6.66 -14.40
CA LYS A 47 -1.52 -6.76 -15.22
C LYS A 47 -1.88 -6.54 -16.70
N PRO A 48 -1.04 -5.82 -17.48
CA PRO A 48 0.23 -5.19 -17.10
C PRO A 48 0.04 -3.94 -16.22
N GLY A 49 0.86 -3.79 -15.16
CA GLY A 49 0.76 -2.67 -14.21
C GLY A 49 1.84 -2.70 -13.12
N GLN A 50 2.14 -1.55 -12.52
CA GLN A 50 3.19 -1.36 -11.49
C GLN A 50 2.79 -1.81 -10.07
N GLY A 51 1.51 -2.14 -9.85
CA GLY A 51 1.01 -2.65 -8.57
C GLY A 51 0.96 -1.65 -7.42
N PHE A 52 0.82 -2.18 -6.21
CA PHE A 52 0.76 -1.46 -4.94
C PHE A 52 1.63 -2.14 -3.86
N PRO A 53 2.60 -1.43 -3.26
CA PRO A 53 3.08 -0.08 -3.59
C PRO A 53 3.63 0.02 -5.02
N THR A 54 3.75 1.24 -5.55
CA THR A 54 4.21 1.43 -6.94
C THR A 54 5.57 0.78 -7.19
N ASP A 55 5.66 -0.06 -8.22
CA ASP A 55 6.89 -0.73 -8.67
C ASP A 55 7.44 -1.74 -7.64
N TRP A 56 6.57 -2.35 -6.82
CA TRP A 56 6.99 -3.23 -5.71
C TRP A 56 7.81 -4.46 -6.16
N GLU A 57 7.68 -4.87 -7.42
CA GLU A 57 8.44 -5.98 -8.03
C GLU A 57 9.94 -5.63 -8.19
N ASN A 58 10.30 -4.34 -8.27
CA ASN A 58 11.66 -3.87 -8.46
C ASN A 58 12.53 -4.00 -7.20
N GLN A 59 13.22 -5.14 -7.07
CA GLN A 59 14.11 -5.42 -5.94
C GLN A 59 15.44 -4.68 -5.99
N GLU A 60 15.78 -4.00 -7.08
CA GLU A 60 16.93 -3.09 -7.10
C GLU A 60 16.62 -1.80 -6.37
N LYS A 61 15.38 -1.32 -6.46
CA LYS A 61 14.88 -0.17 -5.72
C LYS A 61 14.56 -0.50 -4.26
N TYR A 62 13.74 -1.53 -4.02
CA TYR A 62 13.21 -1.83 -2.68
C TYR A 62 14.07 -2.76 -1.84
N LYS A 63 15.06 -3.43 -2.44
CA LYS A 63 16.01 -4.32 -1.75
C LYS A 63 15.35 -5.44 -0.92
N GLY A 64 14.18 -5.94 -1.34
CA GLY A 64 13.51 -7.08 -0.71
C GLY A 64 14.15 -8.45 -1.04
N GLY A 65 13.78 -9.47 -0.27
CA GLY A 65 14.18 -10.85 -0.49
C GLY A 65 15.64 -11.18 -0.11
N TRP A 66 16.13 -12.30 -0.67
CA TRP A 66 17.44 -12.88 -0.38
C TRP A 66 18.32 -12.90 -1.64
N ILE A 67 19.63 -12.85 -1.43
CA ILE A 67 20.66 -13.07 -2.44
C ILE A 67 21.52 -14.28 -2.05
N ARG A 68 21.88 -15.11 -3.03
CA ARG A 68 22.83 -16.19 -2.86
C ARG A 68 24.22 -15.67 -3.20
N LYS A 69 25.13 -15.69 -2.23
CA LYS A 69 26.52 -15.29 -2.44
C LYS A 69 27.29 -16.35 -3.21
N ILE A 70 28.45 -15.97 -3.75
CA ILE A 70 29.42 -16.87 -4.40
C ILE A 70 29.81 -18.03 -3.46
N ASN A 71 29.93 -17.77 -2.16
CA ASN A 71 30.21 -18.79 -1.14
C ASN A 71 29.02 -19.71 -0.80
N GLY A 72 27.92 -19.65 -1.57
CA GLY A 72 26.72 -20.46 -1.37
C GLY A 72 25.81 -20.03 -0.22
N LYS A 73 26.23 -19.11 0.65
CA LYS A 73 25.42 -18.64 1.79
C LYS A 73 24.37 -17.63 1.34
N LEU A 74 23.19 -17.69 1.94
CA LEU A 74 22.12 -16.71 1.77
C LEU A 74 22.41 -15.45 2.59
N GLN A 75 22.16 -14.28 2.01
CA GLN A 75 22.15 -13.00 2.72
C GLN A 75 20.88 -12.21 2.33
N PRO A 76 20.25 -11.46 3.24
CA PRO A 76 19.21 -10.51 2.87
C PRO A 76 19.75 -9.50 1.84
N ARG A 77 18.96 -9.17 0.83
CA ARG A 77 19.33 -8.15 -0.16
C ARG A 77 19.54 -6.77 0.49
N MET A 78 18.89 -6.52 1.62
CA MET A 78 19.08 -5.32 2.44
C MET A 78 20.48 -5.20 3.05
N GLY A 79 21.20 -6.31 3.29
CA GLY A 79 22.52 -6.30 3.91
C GLY A 79 22.76 -7.43 4.91
N ASN A 80 24.00 -7.54 5.41
CA ASN A 80 24.33 -8.42 6.51
C ASN A 80 23.84 -7.83 7.86
N ARG A 81 23.97 -8.58 8.96
CA ARG A 81 23.50 -8.15 10.29
C ARG A 81 24.05 -6.78 10.71
N ALA A 82 25.34 -6.53 10.52
CA ALA A 82 25.98 -5.25 10.87
C ALA A 82 25.44 -4.09 9.99
N MET A 83 25.32 -4.31 8.68
CA MET A 83 24.79 -3.32 7.74
C MET A 83 23.32 -2.99 8.03
N LEU A 84 22.52 -3.97 8.45
CA LEU A 84 21.14 -3.75 8.88
C LEU A 84 21.06 -2.87 10.13
N LEU A 85 21.93 -3.08 11.11
CA LEU A 85 21.99 -2.26 12.32
C LEU A 85 22.39 -0.81 12.00
N VAL A 86 23.42 -0.61 11.17
CA VAL A 86 23.83 0.74 10.73
C VAL A 86 22.74 1.44 9.93
N LYS A 87 21.96 0.70 9.13
CA LYS A 87 20.83 1.26 8.37
C LYS A 87 19.62 1.58 9.25
N SER A 88 19.47 0.94 10.40
CA SER A 88 18.33 1.14 11.30
C SER A 88 18.32 2.54 11.93
N SER A 89 19.49 3.11 12.22
CA SER A 89 19.60 4.48 12.76
C SER A 89 19.46 5.57 11.70
N LEU A 90 19.54 5.22 10.42
CA LEU A 90 19.59 6.15 9.28
C LEU A 90 18.50 5.86 8.23
N THR A 91 17.33 5.33 8.62
CA THR A 91 16.26 4.81 7.75
C THR A 91 15.95 5.67 6.50
N ARG A 92 16.78 5.48 5.47
CA ARG A 92 16.66 6.09 4.14
C ARG A 92 15.98 5.11 3.18
N ILE A 93 16.09 3.81 3.45
CA ILE A 93 15.45 2.74 2.67
C ILE A 93 13.92 2.73 2.88
N CYS A 94 13.45 3.19 4.04
CA CYS A 94 12.03 3.28 4.38
C CYS A 94 11.46 4.71 4.23
N ARG A 95 12.05 5.61 3.42
CA ARG A 95 11.35 6.85 3.01
C ARG A 95 10.25 6.51 1.98
N GLY A 96 9.31 5.67 2.41
CA GLY A 96 8.06 5.34 1.74
C GLY A 96 6.90 6.26 2.16
N SER A 97 7.19 7.31 2.92
CA SER A 97 6.20 8.34 3.30
C SER A 97 5.66 9.13 2.10
N THR A 98 6.18 8.93 0.88
CA THR A 98 5.61 9.44 -0.38
C THR A 98 4.98 8.36 -1.26
N ILE A 99 5.41 7.09 -1.15
CA ILE A 99 4.97 6.00 -2.04
C ILE A 99 3.67 5.38 -1.53
N ILE A 100 3.54 5.25 -0.21
CA ILE A 100 2.34 4.68 0.44
C ILE A 100 1.24 5.74 0.62
N THR A 101 1.61 7.01 0.78
CA THR A 101 0.71 8.17 0.96
C THR A 101 -0.07 8.57 -0.29
N SER A 102 0.24 8.00 -1.45
CA SER A 102 -0.36 8.42 -2.73
C SER A 102 -1.77 7.85 -2.97
N ARG A 103 -2.25 6.87 -2.19
CA ARG A 103 -3.68 6.58 -2.06
C ARG A 103 -4.19 7.30 -0.81
N SER A 104 -4.20 8.62 -0.86
CA SER A 104 -4.71 9.44 0.24
C SER A 104 -6.16 9.04 0.49
N ILE A 105 -6.46 8.44 1.64
CA ILE A 105 -7.82 8.01 1.97
C ILE A 105 -8.67 9.26 2.01
N LEU A 106 -9.69 9.26 1.18
CA LEU A 106 -10.61 10.37 1.03
C LEU A 106 -11.81 10.10 1.92
N THR A 107 -12.04 10.99 2.88
CA THR A 107 -13.37 11.07 3.48
C THR A 107 -14.19 12.06 2.69
N ILE A 108 -15.37 11.63 2.27
CA ILE A 108 -16.37 12.48 1.64
C ILE A 108 -17.28 12.99 2.77
N ARG A 109 -17.28 14.31 3.02
CA ARG A 109 -18.20 14.89 3.99
C ARG A 109 -19.61 14.88 3.39
N THR A 110 -20.56 14.24 4.06
CA THR A 110 -21.97 14.29 3.66
C THR A 110 -22.44 15.74 3.58
N CYS A 111 -22.81 16.18 2.38
CA CYS A 111 -23.43 17.46 2.13
C CYS A 111 -24.92 17.42 2.52
N ILE A 112 -25.20 17.18 3.79
CA ILE A 112 -26.55 17.39 4.32
C ILE A 112 -26.70 18.91 4.49
N PRO A 113 -27.60 19.59 3.76
CA PRO A 113 -27.76 21.03 3.88
C PRO A 113 -28.34 21.38 5.25
N ARG A 114 -27.46 21.60 6.24
CA ARG A 114 -27.89 21.95 7.60
C ARG A 114 -28.28 23.43 7.76
N ARG A 115 -28.06 24.31 6.75
CA ARG A 115 -28.44 25.73 6.79
C ARG A 115 -28.33 26.41 5.42
N LYS A 116 -29.34 27.26 5.12
CA LYS A 116 -29.58 28.20 4.01
C LYS A 116 -29.40 27.66 2.58
N ALA A 117 -30.32 28.05 1.69
CA ALA A 117 -30.28 27.75 0.27
C ALA A 117 -28.92 28.17 -0.32
N ALA A 118 -28.13 27.20 -0.75
CA ALA A 118 -26.86 27.46 -1.42
C ALA A 118 -27.12 27.95 -2.85
N LYS A 119 -26.28 28.88 -3.33
CA LYS A 119 -26.37 29.41 -4.71
C LYS A 119 -26.07 28.36 -5.79
N SER A 120 -25.42 27.26 -5.42
CA SER A 120 -25.02 26.17 -6.31
C SER A 120 -25.33 24.81 -5.67
N GLN A 121 -25.47 23.79 -6.53
CA GLN A 121 -25.71 22.42 -6.07
C GLN A 121 -24.58 21.97 -5.14
N PRO A 122 -24.90 21.38 -3.96
CA PRO A 122 -23.90 20.92 -3.03
C PRO A 122 -23.14 19.72 -3.61
N ILE A 123 -21.80 19.77 -3.58
CA ILE A 123 -20.94 18.65 -3.99
C ILE A 123 -20.03 18.24 -2.84
N ALA A 124 -19.95 16.94 -2.61
CA ALA A 124 -19.16 16.38 -1.53
C ALA A 124 -17.69 16.25 -1.98
N ARG A 125 -16.84 17.17 -1.49
CA ARG A 125 -15.42 17.20 -1.87
C ARG A 125 -14.60 16.19 -1.06
N PRO A 126 -13.61 15.53 -1.68
CA PRO A 126 -12.73 14.61 -0.98
C PRO A 126 -11.79 15.36 -0.02
N ARG A 127 -11.54 14.78 1.17
CA ARG A 127 -10.63 15.33 2.18
C ARG A 127 -9.61 14.28 2.63
N SER A 128 -8.39 14.70 2.90
CA SER A 128 -7.34 13.85 3.48
C SER A 128 -7.72 13.41 4.89
N LEU A 129 -7.49 12.13 5.20
CA LEU A 129 -7.50 11.62 6.58
C LEU A 129 -6.25 12.03 7.38
N ILE A 130 -5.13 12.30 6.70
CA ILE A 130 -3.92 12.81 7.36
C ILE A 130 -4.09 14.33 7.59
N PRO A 131 -3.88 14.84 8.83
CA PRO A 131 -3.95 16.28 9.12
C PRO A 131 -2.94 17.08 8.30
N GLY A 132 -3.35 18.24 7.77
CA GLY A 132 -2.42 19.25 7.27
C GLY A 132 -2.69 19.84 5.88
N ASN A 133 -3.41 19.15 4.98
CA ASN A 133 -3.57 19.63 3.59
C ASN A 133 -5.02 19.63 3.10
N GLY A 134 -5.52 20.80 2.69
CA GLY A 134 -6.77 20.94 1.93
C GLY A 134 -6.53 20.56 0.47
N TRP A 135 -7.08 19.44 0.02
CA TRP A 135 -6.90 18.99 -1.36
C TRP A 135 -7.89 19.67 -2.32
N ARG A 136 -7.37 20.16 -3.46
CA ARG A 136 -8.18 20.66 -4.58
C ARG A 136 -8.52 19.58 -5.62
N LYS A 137 -7.72 18.51 -5.74
CA LYS A 137 -7.94 17.37 -6.66
C LYS A 137 -7.39 16.08 -6.03
N SER A 138 -8.10 14.96 -6.18
CA SER A 138 -7.56 13.64 -5.85
C SER A 138 -6.55 13.24 -6.94
N LYS A 139 -5.26 13.41 -6.67
CA LYS A 139 -4.20 12.88 -7.54
C LYS A 139 -3.38 11.89 -6.72
N LYS A 140 -3.26 10.65 -7.22
CA LYS A 140 -2.10 9.83 -6.91
C LYS A 140 -0.91 10.57 -7.52
N ALA A 141 0.16 10.81 -6.76
CA ALA A 141 1.38 11.39 -7.32
C ALA A 141 1.89 10.46 -8.44
N GLU A 142 1.54 10.77 -9.68
CA GLU A 142 2.12 10.17 -10.87
C GLU A 142 3.58 10.63 -10.88
N LEU A 143 4.48 9.77 -10.40
CA LEU A 143 5.87 9.83 -10.83
C LEU A 143 5.83 9.58 -12.33
N GLY A 144 6.18 10.61 -13.08
CA GLY A 144 6.04 10.70 -14.53
C GLY A 144 6.59 9.47 -15.25
N ARG A 145 5.99 9.23 -16.43
CA ARG A 145 6.71 8.61 -17.53
C ARG A 145 7.96 9.42 -17.84
#